data_AF-A0A3S4BT42-F1
#
_entry.id   AF-A0A3S4BT42-F1
#
_cell.length_a   1.000
_cell.length_b   1.000
_cell.length_c   1.000
_cell.angle_alpha   90.00
_cell.angle_beta   90.00
_cell.angle_gamma   90.00
#
_symmetry.space_group_name_H-M   'P 1'
#
loop_
_entity.id
_entity.type
_entity.pdbx_description
1 polymer ?
#
loop_
_entity_poly.entity_id
_entity_poly.type
_entity_poly.pdbx_seq_one_letter_code
_entity_poly.pdbx_strand_id
1 'polypeptide(L)'
;MVKSLSSSNRTAFDVVNIVAGLGLLLSPWYFGFTSEAYAAWNAWIVGAAVAVIAAAAVFAFHEAEEWINLVAGLWAVIAPWALGFSAVTAAMWAHVIAGIVVAVVAGGSIWLVRNRPFSTA
;
A
#
# COMPACT_ATOMS: atom_id res chain seq x y z
N MET A 1 1.98 -7.67 -29.26
CA MET A 1 3.24 -6.92 -29.06
C MET A 1 3.05 -5.52 -28.42
N VAL A 2 1.90 -4.85 -28.59
CA VAL A 2 1.68 -3.47 -28.10
C VAL A 2 1.41 -3.37 -26.58
N LYS A 3 0.93 -4.45 -25.94
CA LYS A 3 0.64 -4.49 -24.49
C LYS A 3 1.88 -4.44 -23.59
N SER A 4 3.05 -4.92 -24.04
CA SER A 4 4.25 -4.95 -23.18
C SER A 4 4.90 -3.56 -23.07
N LEU A 5 4.94 -2.79 -24.16
CA LEU A 5 5.50 -1.44 -24.17
C LEU A 5 4.74 -0.48 -23.24
N SER A 6 3.40 -0.59 -23.16
CA SER A 6 2.61 0.29 -22.30
C SER A 6 2.80 -0.01 -20.81
N SER A 7 2.93 -1.29 -20.43
CA SER A 7 3.18 -1.69 -19.03
C SER A 7 4.54 -1.24 -18.53
N SER A 8 5.61 -1.46 -19.31
CA SER A 8 6.98 -1.06 -18.92
C SER A 8 7.11 0.46 -18.76
N ASN A 9 6.47 1.23 -19.63
CA ASN A 9 6.49 2.68 -19.53
C ASN A 9 5.73 3.18 -18.29
N ARG A 10 4.60 2.55 -17.93
CA ARG A 10 3.85 2.91 -16.72
C ARG A 10 4.67 2.66 -15.46
N THR A 11 5.27 1.49 -15.31
CA THR A 11 6.13 1.19 -14.15
C THR A 11 7.32 2.14 -14.06
N ALA A 12 7.94 2.50 -15.19
CA ALA A 12 9.01 3.50 -15.21
C ALA A 12 8.52 4.87 -14.74
N PHE A 13 7.34 5.32 -15.18
CA PHE A 13 6.74 6.56 -14.70
C PHE A 13 6.40 6.52 -13.20
N ASP A 14 5.90 5.39 -12.70
CA ASP A 14 5.58 5.24 -11.28
C ASP A 14 6.86 5.25 -10.42
N VAL A 15 7.94 4.59 -10.86
CA VAL A 15 9.25 4.65 -10.17
C VAL A 15 9.78 6.08 -10.13
N VAL A 16 9.70 6.82 -11.25
CA VAL A 16 10.09 8.23 -11.30
C VAL A 16 9.24 9.06 -10.33
N ASN A 17 7.94 8.81 -10.25
CA ASN A 17 7.04 9.52 -9.33
C ASN A 17 7.34 9.17 -7.86
N ILE A 18 7.71 7.94 -7.53
CA ILE A 18 8.16 7.58 -6.17
C ILE A 18 9.41 8.39 -5.80
N VAL A 19 10.41 8.40 -6.68
CA VAL A 19 11.66 9.13 -6.46
C VAL A 19 11.40 10.63 -6.32
N ALA A 20 10.53 11.19 -7.18
CA ALA A 20 10.15 12.60 -7.12
C ALA A 20 9.38 12.94 -5.84
N GLY A 21 8.42 12.09 -5.43
CA GLY A 21 7.66 12.25 -4.20
C GLY A 21 8.54 12.19 -2.95
N LEU A 22 9.43 11.20 -2.86
CA LEU A 22 10.41 11.09 -1.78
C LEU A 22 11.41 12.24 -1.78
N GLY A 23 11.87 12.66 -2.96
CA GLY A 23 12.75 13.80 -3.11
C GLY A 23 12.09 15.09 -2.60
N LEU A 24 10.83 15.32 -2.96
CA LEU A 24 10.06 16.46 -2.47
C LEU A 24 9.79 16.37 -0.97
N LEU A 25 9.43 15.18 -0.46
CA LEU A 25 9.22 14.94 0.96
C LEU A 25 10.48 15.28 1.78
N LEU A 26 11.66 14.86 1.30
CA LEU A 26 12.93 15.07 2.00
C LEU A 26 13.56 16.46 1.72
N SER A 27 13.04 17.19 0.72
CA SER A 27 13.60 18.47 0.30
C SER A 27 13.70 19.54 1.40
N PRO A 28 12.76 19.67 2.38
CA PRO A 28 12.88 20.69 3.42
C PRO A 28 14.17 20.56 4.24
N TRP A 29 14.60 19.33 4.55
CA TRP A 29 15.84 19.08 5.28
C TRP A 29 17.08 19.28 4.42
N TYR A 30 17.05 18.83 3.17
CA TYR A 30 18.21 18.89 2.28
C TYR A 30 18.53 20.30 1.81
N PHE A 31 17.50 21.12 1.59
CA PHE A 31 17.62 22.50 1.13
C PHE A 31 17.43 23.54 2.25
N GLY A 32 17.24 23.09 3.49
CA GLY A 32 17.25 23.97 4.68
C GLY A 32 16.06 24.91 4.81
N PHE A 33 14.91 24.60 4.21
CA PHE A 33 13.70 25.42 4.31
C PHE A 33 12.68 24.87 5.32
N THR A 34 13.10 24.06 6.29
CA THR A 34 12.23 23.55 7.37
C THR A 34 11.58 24.64 8.21
N SER A 35 12.18 25.84 8.28
CA SER A 35 11.61 27.00 9.00
C SER A 35 10.53 27.74 8.22
N GLU A 36 10.43 27.51 6.90
CA GLU A 36 9.43 28.14 6.04
C GLU A 36 8.12 27.33 6.10
N ALA A 37 7.23 27.71 7.03
CA ALA A 37 6.05 26.93 7.39
C ALA A 37 5.24 26.43 6.17
N TYR A 38 4.87 27.34 5.24
CA TYR A 38 4.07 26.96 4.07
C TYR A 38 4.84 26.05 3.10
N ALA A 39 6.13 26.31 2.87
CA ALA A 39 6.94 25.52 1.95
C ALA A 39 7.22 24.11 2.50
N ALA A 40 7.57 24.00 3.78
CA ALA A 40 7.84 22.73 4.44
C ALA A 40 6.58 21.85 4.52
N TRP A 41 5.44 22.39 4.97
CA TRP A 41 4.18 21.65 5.03
C TRP A 41 3.70 21.20 3.65
N ASN A 42 3.80 22.07 2.64
CA ASN A 42 3.43 21.70 1.27
C ASN A 42 4.33 20.58 0.73
N ALA A 43 5.66 20.69 0.90
CA ALA A 43 6.61 19.67 0.45
C ALA A 43 6.37 18.31 1.15
N TRP A 44 6.09 18.31 2.45
CA TRP A 44 5.79 17.08 3.17
C TRP A 44 4.49 16.43 2.73
N ILE A 45 3.40 17.20 2.66
CA ILE A 45 2.07 16.67 2.31
C ILE A 45 2.06 16.17 0.86
N VAL A 46 2.52 17.01 -0.08
CA VAL A 46 2.51 16.68 -1.50
C VAL A 46 3.52 15.57 -1.81
N GLY A 47 4.73 15.63 -1.23
CA GLY A 47 5.75 14.61 -1.42
C GLY A 47 5.31 13.23 -0.90
N ALA A 48 4.71 13.18 0.29
CA ALA A 48 4.14 11.95 0.83
C ALA A 48 2.99 11.41 -0.04
N ALA A 49 2.05 12.27 -0.46
CA ALA A 49 0.94 11.86 -1.31
C ALA A 49 1.41 11.27 -2.64
N VAL A 50 2.35 11.94 -3.33
CA VAL A 50 2.90 11.47 -4.60
C VAL A 50 3.66 10.15 -4.42
N ALA A 51 4.49 10.03 -3.39
CA ALA A 51 5.23 8.79 -3.12
C ALA A 51 4.29 7.62 -2.82
N VAL A 52 3.24 7.83 -2.03
CA VAL A 52 2.25 6.79 -1.69
C VAL A 52 1.42 6.38 -2.91
N ILE A 53 0.94 7.34 -3.70
CA ILE A 53 0.12 7.05 -4.90
C ILE A 53 0.95 6.29 -5.93
N ALA A 54 2.19 6.72 -6.17
CA ALA A 54 3.08 6.07 -7.13
C ALA A 54 3.54 4.68 -6.65
N ALA A 55 3.83 4.53 -5.35
CA ALA A 55 4.09 3.23 -4.75
C ALA A 55 2.89 2.29 -4.92
N ALA A 56 1.68 2.77 -4.60
CA ALA A 56 0.45 2.00 -4.79
C ALA A 56 0.24 1.58 -6.26
N ALA A 57 0.59 2.43 -7.23
CA ALA A 57 0.52 2.10 -8.66
C ALA A 57 1.50 0.98 -9.08
N VAL A 58 2.74 1.00 -8.57
CA VAL A 58 3.71 -0.11 -8.76
C VAL A 58 3.19 -1.40 -8.14
N PHE A 59 2.62 -1.31 -6.94
CA PHE A 59 2.14 -2.47 -6.20
C PHE A 59 0.87 -3.08 -6.81
N ALA A 60 -0.05 -2.26 -7.31
CA ALA A 60 -1.34 -2.69 -7.87
C ALA A 60 -1.24 -3.64 -9.08
N PHE A 61 -0.08 -3.77 -9.73
CA PHE A 61 0.02 -4.49 -11.01
C PHE A 61 0.37 -5.97 -10.96
N HIS A 62 0.84 -6.56 -9.85
CA HIS A 62 1.20 -8.00 -9.89
C HIS A 62 0.89 -8.87 -8.66
N GLU A 63 0.79 -8.35 -7.43
CA GLU A 63 0.56 -9.19 -6.23
C GLU A 63 -0.05 -8.41 -5.04
N ALA A 64 -0.26 -7.10 -5.15
CA ALA A 64 -0.55 -6.28 -3.97
C ALA A 64 -2.00 -6.31 -3.49
N GLU A 65 -2.96 -6.67 -4.33
CA GLU A 65 -4.35 -6.79 -3.87
C GLU A 65 -4.45 -7.82 -2.74
N GLU A 66 -3.74 -8.94 -2.88
CA GLU A 66 -3.73 -10.01 -1.91
C GLU A 66 -2.95 -9.60 -0.65
N TRP A 67 -1.79 -8.95 -0.78
CA TRP A 67 -1.05 -8.45 0.40
C TRP A 67 -1.78 -7.31 1.13
N ILE A 68 -2.43 -6.40 0.43
CA ILE A 68 -3.24 -5.32 1.02
C ILE A 68 -4.45 -5.91 1.74
N ASN A 69 -5.15 -6.87 1.12
CA ASN A 69 -6.25 -7.58 1.78
C ASN A 69 -5.76 -8.35 3.00
N LEU A 70 -4.59 -8.99 2.94
CA LEU A 70 -4.00 -9.67 4.09
C LEU A 70 -3.75 -8.69 5.25
N VAL A 71 -3.09 -7.57 4.98
CA VAL A 71 -2.81 -6.54 6.00
C VAL A 71 -4.11 -5.92 6.53
N ALA A 72 -5.07 -5.61 5.66
CA ALA A 72 -6.36 -5.06 6.05
C ALA A 72 -7.18 -6.04 6.90
N GLY A 73 -7.16 -7.33 6.55
CA GLY A 73 -7.81 -8.40 7.32
C GLY A 73 -7.19 -8.56 8.71
N LEU A 74 -5.85 -8.59 8.79
CA LEU A 74 -5.13 -8.65 10.07
C LEU A 74 -5.37 -7.40 10.92
N TRP A 75 -5.36 -6.21 10.31
CA TRP A 75 -5.69 -4.98 11.01
C TRP A 75 -7.12 -4.99 11.53
N ALA A 76 -8.10 -5.43 10.74
CA ALA A 76 -9.50 -5.53 11.16
C ALA A 76 -9.67 -6.47 12.36
N VAL A 77 -8.88 -7.56 12.44
CA VAL A 77 -8.86 -8.41 13.64
C VAL A 77 -8.36 -7.62 14.84
N ILE A 78 -7.27 -6.85 14.73
CA ILE A 78 -6.63 -6.16 15.85
C ILE A 78 -7.36 -4.85 16.25
N ALA A 79 -8.09 -4.25 15.31
CA ALA A 79 -8.73 -2.94 15.44
C ALA A 79 -9.61 -2.75 16.69
N PRO A 80 -10.44 -3.72 17.14
CA PRO A 80 -11.27 -3.55 18.35
C PRO A 80 -10.46 -3.21 19.59
N TRP A 81 -9.26 -3.76 19.71
CA TRP A 81 -8.37 -3.50 20.84
C TRP A 81 -7.53 -2.25 20.62
N ALA A 82 -6.96 -2.09 19.42
CA ALA A 82 -6.10 -0.94 19.11
C ALA A 82 -6.86 0.40 19.14
N LEU A 83 -8.12 0.40 18.70
CA LEU A 83 -8.98 1.59 18.64
C LEU A 83 -9.98 1.68 19.82
N GLY A 84 -9.93 0.74 20.76
CA GLY A 84 -10.68 0.81 22.03
C GLY A 84 -12.18 0.56 21.93
N PHE A 85 -12.68 -0.07 20.86
CA PHE A 85 -14.11 -0.40 20.71
C PHE A 85 -14.46 -1.87 21.04
N SER A 86 -13.53 -2.63 21.65
CA SER A 86 -13.74 -4.03 22.03
C SER A 86 -14.92 -4.26 22.98
N ALA A 87 -15.36 -3.24 23.74
CA ALA A 87 -16.53 -3.32 24.60
C ALA A 87 -17.87 -3.37 23.84
N VAL A 88 -17.87 -3.01 22.54
CA VAL A 88 -19.06 -3.06 21.69
C VAL A 88 -19.14 -4.43 21.02
N THR A 89 -19.80 -5.39 21.67
CA THR A 89 -19.84 -6.82 21.26
C THR A 89 -20.12 -7.03 19.77
N ALA A 90 -21.15 -6.37 19.22
CA ALA A 90 -21.50 -6.52 17.82
C ALA A 90 -20.40 -6.01 16.87
N ALA A 91 -19.79 -4.86 17.17
CA ALA A 91 -18.73 -4.28 16.37
C ALA A 91 -17.44 -5.10 16.44
N MET A 92 -17.08 -5.58 17.64
CA MET A 92 -15.93 -6.46 17.84
C MET A 92 -16.04 -7.72 17.00
N TRP A 93 -17.15 -8.47 17.12
CA TRP A 93 -17.31 -9.73 16.39
C TRP A 93 -17.43 -9.52 14.87
N ALA A 94 -18.09 -8.45 14.41
CA ALA A 94 -18.12 -8.12 12.99
C ALA A 94 -16.73 -7.90 12.40
N HIS A 95 -15.87 -7.14 13.09
CA HIS A 95 -14.50 -6.86 12.63
C HIS A 95 -13.59 -8.09 12.69
N VAL A 96 -13.67 -8.88 13.78
CA VAL A 96 -12.86 -10.09 13.93
C VAL A 96 -13.22 -11.13 12.88
N ILE A 97 -14.52 -11.41 12.66
CA ILE A 97 -14.95 -12.43 11.69
C ILE A 97 -14.61 -11.99 10.27
N ALA A 98 -14.95 -10.75 9.89
CA ALA A 98 -14.63 -10.24 8.56
C ALA A 98 -13.12 -10.19 8.32
N GLY A 99 -12.34 -9.75 9.31
CA GLY A 99 -10.88 -9.69 9.24
C GLY A 99 -10.23 -11.06 9.04
N ILE A 100 -10.69 -12.09 9.76
CA ILE A 100 -10.23 -13.48 9.60
C ILE A 100 -10.54 -13.98 8.18
N VAL A 101 -11.76 -13.78 7.68
CA VAL A 101 -12.15 -14.23 6.34
C VAL A 101 -11.26 -13.60 5.28
N VAL A 102 -11.08 -12.27 5.33
CA VAL A 102 -10.24 -11.54 4.38
C VAL A 102 -8.78 -12.01 4.46
N ALA A 103 -8.23 -12.16 5.67
CA ALA A 103 -6.85 -12.62 5.86
C ALA A 103 -6.62 -14.05 5.35
N VAL A 104 -7.57 -14.97 5.56
CA VAL A 104 -7.48 -16.35 5.08
C VAL A 104 -7.56 -16.43 3.56
N VAL A 105 -8.50 -15.70 2.94
CA VAL A 105 -8.65 -15.67 1.48
C VAL A 105 -7.38 -15.11 0.83
N ALA A 106 -6.88 -13.99 1.34
CA ALA A 106 -5.66 -13.36 0.87
C ALA A 106 -4.40 -14.22 1.10
N GLY A 107 -4.27 -14.85 2.28
CA GLY A 107 -3.16 -15.75 2.55
C GLY A 107 -3.18 -17.00 1.66
N GLY A 108 -4.37 -17.54 1.41
CA GLY A 108 -4.57 -18.68 0.51
C GLY A 108 -4.24 -18.36 -0.94
N SER A 109 -4.65 -17.19 -1.44
CA SER A 109 -4.32 -16.74 -2.79
C SER A 109 -2.80 -16.57 -2.97
N ILE A 110 -2.12 -15.95 -1.99
CA ILE A 110 -0.66 -15.76 -2.02
C ILE A 110 0.06 -17.11 -2.07
N TRP A 111 -0.39 -18.08 -1.26
CA TRP A 111 0.18 -19.43 -1.22
C TRP A 111 -0.03 -20.19 -2.53
N LEU A 112 -1.23 -20.11 -3.11
CA LEU A 112 -1.57 -20.76 -4.37
C LEU A 112 -0.84 -20.15 -5.58
N VAL A 113 -0.68 -18.82 -5.61
CA VAL A 113 0.07 -18.10 -6.65
C VAL A 113 1.55 -18.48 -6.60
N ARG A 114 2.15 -18.55 -5.39
CA ARG A 114 3.55 -18.96 -5.21
C ARG A 114 3.83 -20.43 -5.50
N ASN A 115 2.84 -21.31 -5.32
CA ASN A 115 3.01 -22.75 -5.49
C ASN A 115 2.56 -23.30 -6.85
N ARG A 116 2.44 -22.46 -7.89
CA ARG A 116 2.31 -22.99 -9.25
C ARG A 116 3.66 -23.54 -9.71
N PRO A 117 3.88 -24.87 -9.80
CA PRO A 117 5.04 -25.36 -10.54
C PRO A 117 4.88 -24.88 -11.97
N PHE A 118 5.96 -24.37 -12.57
CA PHE A 118 6.01 -24.13 -14.01
C PHE A 118 5.69 -25.45 -14.70
N SER A 119 4.45 -25.64 -15.11
CA SER A 119 4.08 -26.69 -16.05
C SER A 119 4.66 -26.27 -17.39
N THR A 120 5.94 -26.55 -17.59
CA THR A 120 6.60 -26.47 -18.88
C THR A 120 5.92 -27.49 -19.79
N ALA A 121 5.07 -26.99 -20.69
CA ALA A 121 4.63 -27.67 -21.90
C ALA A 121 5.08 -26.82 -23.09
#